data_AF-A0A182TWD7-F1
#
_entry.id   AF-A0A182TWD7-F1
#
_cell.length_a   1.000
_cell.length_b   1.000
_cell.length_c   1.000
_cell.angle_alpha   90.00
_cell.angle_beta   90.00
_cell.angle_gamma   90.00
#
_symmetry.space_group_name_H-M   'P 1'
#
loop_
_entity.id
_entity.type
_entity.pdbx_description
1 polymer ?
#
loop_
_entity_poly.entity_id
_entity_poly.type
_entity_poly.pdbx_seq_one_letter_code
_entity_poly.pdbx_strand_id
1 'polypeptide(L)'
;MAHHPVQPLASPARVRWLLALLVFGNVWLAAVGTQRTVYRAGDEIVTITRTKVDPSTATSPVYSYYTYTAPNPQPEVVYYTNAQGQGCSRNPCGVGATCQETAGGRPVCSCPAGYSGNPLVQCRRAECLDHSECRGDQACRNGNCVNPCAGVCGVNANCEVRNHVPVCSCPRGRTGDPFSSCRLQDPEELCRPSPCGSNTQCNVVNGVPTCSCLPGYIGSPLSGCRHECESDGECSSNQYCSQFKCANGCNQCGKGATCARVTNHRAVCECPKGYIGSPFTECRPECFGDRDCPAGRPACIYGICKNPCEGACGVNADCNLRGLTPVCSCPRDMTGDPFISCRPFTKEDLCSPNPCGTNAVCTPGYDRSNQERPVCTCPPGYTGNALSSCVRGECQSDAECADHKACIAYQCVDPCSGQCGVGAQCQAKRHLAVCTCPAGTQGDALVSCRTARNYPVAPQCPDNPCGIEASCRLNSAGIPVCSCPFGYLGDPFKECVRPECVSDGDCTEFQGCRKGKCVDPCIYSCGTNAACSFDSISCSQRFTLPNDSPLVTSYTTMTPCVPR
;
A
#
# COMPACT_ATOMS: atom_id res chain seq x y z
N MET A 1 -76.47 -22.61 -52.27
CA MET A 1 -76.48 -22.19 -53.69
C MET A 1 -75.06 -22.36 -54.20
N ALA A 2 -74.86 -23.24 -55.17
CA ALA A 2 -73.56 -23.79 -55.52
C ALA A 2 -72.58 -22.71 -56.01
N HIS A 3 -71.41 -22.66 -55.39
CA HIS A 3 -70.24 -21.92 -55.86
C HIS A 3 -69.69 -22.60 -57.12
N HIS A 4 -69.69 -21.92 -58.25
CA HIS A 4 -68.82 -22.30 -59.36
C HIS A 4 -67.38 -21.82 -59.09
N PRO A 5 -66.35 -22.65 -59.31
CA PRO A 5 -64.97 -22.26 -59.12
C PRO A 5 -64.53 -21.33 -60.26
N VAL A 6 -63.96 -20.18 -59.89
CA VAL A 6 -63.26 -19.28 -60.81
C VAL A 6 -61.91 -19.90 -61.15
N GLN A 7 -61.69 -20.31 -62.40
CA GLN A 7 -60.38 -20.78 -62.87
C GLN A 7 -59.63 -19.67 -63.64
N PRO A 8 -58.32 -19.48 -63.40
CA PRO A 8 -57.51 -18.52 -64.15
C PRO A 8 -57.25 -19.03 -65.58
N LEU A 9 -57.38 -18.14 -66.57
CA LEU A 9 -57.15 -18.47 -67.99
C LEU A 9 -55.66 -18.47 -68.39
N ALA A 10 -54.75 -18.01 -67.52
CA ALA A 10 -53.31 -18.09 -67.72
C ALA A 10 -52.56 -18.05 -66.39
N SER A 11 -51.41 -18.73 -66.32
CA SER A 11 -50.44 -18.58 -65.24
C SER A 11 -49.93 -17.14 -65.17
N PRO A 12 -49.56 -16.62 -63.98
CA PRO A 12 -48.95 -15.30 -63.89
C PRO A 12 -47.66 -15.31 -64.71
N ALA A 13 -47.59 -14.46 -65.75
CA ALA A 13 -46.33 -14.21 -66.42
C ALA A 13 -45.33 -13.73 -65.36
N ARG A 14 -44.20 -14.44 -65.21
CA ARG A 14 -43.11 -14.04 -64.33
C ARG A 14 -42.70 -12.62 -64.69
N VAL A 15 -42.90 -11.68 -63.76
CA VAL A 15 -42.37 -10.33 -63.85
C VAL A 15 -40.85 -10.43 -63.92
N ARG A 16 -40.27 -10.10 -65.08
CA ARG A 16 -38.83 -9.89 -65.22
C ARG A 16 -38.53 -8.49 -64.67
N TRP A 17 -37.81 -8.44 -63.56
CA TRP A 17 -37.28 -7.19 -63.02
C TRP A 17 -36.20 -6.66 -63.97
N LEU A 18 -36.51 -5.61 -64.73
CA LEU A 18 -35.50 -4.76 -65.36
C LEU A 18 -35.30 -3.55 -64.44
N LEU A 19 -34.22 -3.60 -63.65
CA LEU A 19 -33.70 -2.45 -62.91
C LEU A 19 -33.10 -1.47 -63.92
N ALA A 20 -33.85 -0.41 -64.26
CA ALA A 20 -33.28 0.78 -64.85
C ALA A 20 -33.19 1.85 -63.75
N LEU A 21 -31.98 2.04 -63.21
CA LEU A 21 -31.66 3.18 -62.35
C LEU A 21 -31.49 4.42 -63.25
N LEU A 22 -32.50 5.29 -63.28
CA LEU A 22 -32.36 6.65 -63.80
C LEU A 22 -32.33 7.62 -62.62
N VAL A 23 -31.14 8.19 -62.36
CA VAL A 23 -30.93 9.27 -61.40
C VAL A 23 -31.15 10.59 -62.12
N PHE A 24 -32.19 11.32 -61.74
CA PHE A 24 -32.27 12.76 -61.93
C PHE A 24 -32.64 13.41 -60.61
N GLY A 25 -31.68 14.14 -60.03
CA GLY A 25 -31.86 15.15 -58.98
C GLY A 25 -32.73 14.77 -57.77
N ASN A 26 -32.12 14.22 -56.72
CA ASN A 26 -32.54 14.24 -55.30
C ASN A 26 -34.02 14.00 -54.94
N VAL A 27 -34.82 13.39 -55.81
CA VAL A 27 -36.17 12.90 -55.51
C VAL A 27 -36.24 11.42 -55.89
N TRP A 28 -36.44 10.56 -54.89
CA TRP A 28 -36.70 9.15 -55.10
C TRP A 28 -38.10 8.98 -55.72
N LEU A 29 -38.18 8.67 -57.01
CA LEU A 29 -39.45 8.27 -57.64
C LEU A 29 -39.79 6.84 -57.19
N ALA A 30 -40.94 6.68 -56.53
CA ALA A 30 -41.45 5.41 -56.05
C ALA A 30 -41.57 4.39 -57.19
N ALA A 31 -41.06 3.17 -56.97
CA ALA A 31 -41.26 2.07 -57.89
C ALA A 31 -42.75 1.66 -57.88
N VAL A 32 -43.46 1.98 -58.96
CA VAL A 32 -44.87 1.60 -59.14
C VAL A 32 -44.93 0.22 -59.77
N GLY A 33 -45.12 -0.82 -58.96
CA GLY A 33 -45.36 -2.17 -59.46
C GLY A 33 -46.82 -2.34 -59.89
N THR A 34 -47.07 -2.59 -61.18
CA THR A 34 -48.41 -2.90 -61.71
C THR A 34 -48.56 -4.42 -61.91
N GLN A 35 -49.48 -5.06 -61.19
CA GLN A 35 -49.93 -6.43 -61.47
C GLN A 35 -51.25 -6.39 -62.21
N ARG A 36 -51.25 -6.83 -63.48
CA ARG A 36 -52.49 -7.05 -64.25
C ARG A 36 -52.94 -8.48 -64.07
N THR A 37 -54.18 -8.68 -63.65
CA THR A 37 -54.81 -10.01 -63.53
C THR A 37 -56.13 -9.98 -64.28
N VAL A 38 -56.28 -10.90 -65.24
CA VAL A 38 -57.46 -10.99 -66.08
C VAL A 38 -58.37 -12.08 -65.54
N TYR A 39 -59.61 -11.74 -65.21
CA TYR A 39 -60.64 -12.65 -64.71
C TYR A 39 -61.72 -12.85 -65.76
N ARG A 40 -62.33 -14.04 -65.78
CA ARG A 40 -63.54 -14.31 -66.57
C ARG A 40 -64.75 -14.36 -65.63
N ALA A 41 -65.74 -13.52 -65.86
CA ALA A 41 -66.99 -13.52 -65.11
C ALA A 41 -68.14 -13.70 -66.11
N GLY A 42 -68.55 -14.96 -66.34
CA GLY A 42 -69.45 -15.29 -67.45
C GLY A 42 -68.77 -15.14 -68.81
N ASP A 43 -69.46 -14.51 -69.78
CA ASP A 43 -68.95 -14.29 -71.14
C ASP A 43 -68.05 -13.05 -71.29
N GLU A 44 -67.80 -12.30 -70.21
CA GLU A 44 -66.96 -11.09 -70.21
C GLU A 44 -65.56 -11.31 -69.61
N ILE A 45 -64.59 -10.58 -70.17
CA ILE A 45 -63.18 -10.55 -69.74
C ILE A 45 -62.94 -9.27 -68.95
N VAL A 46 -62.65 -9.40 -67.66
CA VAL A 46 -62.38 -8.28 -66.74
C VAL A 46 -60.88 -8.18 -66.49
N THR A 47 -60.28 -7.01 -66.71
CA THR A 47 -58.86 -6.77 -66.42
C THR A 47 -58.71 -5.95 -65.14
N ILE A 48 -58.21 -6.58 -64.07
CA ILE A 48 -57.90 -5.90 -62.80
C ILE A 48 -56.43 -5.49 -62.83
N THR A 49 -56.15 -4.20 -62.64
CA THR A 49 -54.76 -3.69 -62.54
C THR A 49 -54.51 -3.27 -61.09
N ARG A 50 -53.62 -3.97 -60.40
CA ARG A 50 -53.24 -3.75 -59.00
C ARG A 50 -51.94 -2.96 -58.97
N THR A 51 -52.00 -1.69 -58.56
CA THR A 51 -50.80 -0.87 -58.30
C THR A 51 -50.41 -1.05 -56.84
N LYS A 52 -49.22 -1.61 -56.58
CA LYS A 52 -48.65 -1.68 -55.23
C LYS A 52 -47.64 -0.56 -55.08
N VAL A 53 -47.90 0.38 -54.16
CA VAL A 53 -46.95 1.43 -53.76
C VAL A 53 -46.26 0.97 -52.48
N ASP A 54 -44.93 1.13 -52.42
CA ASP A 54 -44.09 0.72 -51.30
C ASP A 54 -44.49 1.51 -50.02
N PRO A 55 -44.71 0.88 -48.85
CA PRO A 55 -45.28 1.54 -47.68
C PRO A 55 -44.32 2.49 -46.94
N SER A 56 -43.04 2.53 -47.33
CA SER A 56 -41.97 3.19 -46.57
C SER A 56 -41.92 4.72 -46.67
N THR A 57 -42.79 5.37 -47.45
CA THR A 57 -42.74 6.83 -47.67
C THR A 57 -44.07 7.60 -47.61
N ALA A 58 -45.19 6.99 -47.19
CA ALA A 58 -46.51 7.67 -47.20
C ALA A 58 -46.95 8.16 -45.81
N THR A 59 -46.98 9.48 -45.58
CA THR A 59 -47.54 10.15 -44.38
C THR A 59 -49.05 10.41 -44.47
N SER A 60 -49.79 9.64 -45.25
CA SER A 60 -51.25 9.76 -45.43
C SER A 60 -51.88 8.43 -45.84
N PRO A 61 -53.18 8.19 -45.56
CA PRO A 61 -53.83 6.90 -45.79
C PRO A 61 -53.69 6.47 -47.26
N VAL A 62 -53.17 5.27 -47.47
CA VAL A 62 -52.99 4.67 -48.79
C VAL A 62 -54.35 4.31 -49.36
N TYR A 63 -54.84 5.12 -50.30
CA TYR A 63 -56.04 4.79 -51.08
C TYR A 63 -55.64 3.82 -52.20
N SER A 64 -56.21 2.62 -52.21
CA SER A 64 -56.19 1.75 -53.38
C SER A 64 -57.40 2.10 -54.24
N TYR A 65 -57.17 2.73 -55.39
CA TYR A 65 -58.24 3.01 -56.35
C TYR A 65 -58.30 1.88 -57.38
N TYR A 66 -59.52 1.43 -57.66
CA TYR A 66 -59.81 0.49 -58.72
C TYR A 66 -60.43 1.30 -59.84
N THR A 67 -59.70 1.49 -60.94
CA THR A 67 -60.34 1.97 -62.16
C THR A 67 -61.04 0.79 -62.79
N TYR A 68 -62.35 0.71 -62.61
CA TYR A 68 -63.20 -0.04 -63.53
C TYR A 68 -63.18 0.72 -64.85
N THR A 69 -62.30 0.34 -65.78
CA THR A 69 -62.64 0.51 -67.19
C THR A 69 -63.66 -0.59 -67.49
N ALA A 70 -64.92 -0.35 -67.13
CA ALA A 70 -65.99 -0.94 -67.91
C ALA A 70 -65.71 -0.47 -69.35
N PRO A 71 -65.52 -1.37 -70.32
CA PRO A 71 -65.52 -0.93 -71.70
C PRO A 71 -66.82 -0.14 -71.90
N ASN A 72 -66.65 1.09 -72.37
CA ASN A 72 -67.70 1.93 -72.91
C ASN A 72 -68.80 1.04 -73.51
N PRO A 73 -70.08 1.11 -73.09
CA PRO A 73 -71.08 0.21 -73.60
C PRO A 73 -71.40 0.62 -75.03
N GLN A 74 -70.65 0.13 -76.01
CA GLN A 74 -71.05 -0.13 -77.39
C GLN A 74 -69.96 -1.00 -78.03
N PRO A 75 -70.32 -2.11 -78.72
CA PRO A 75 -71.44 -2.17 -79.65
C PRO A 75 -72.65 -2.92 -79.09
N GLU A 76 -73.84 -2.62 -79.61
CA GLU A 76 -75.06 -3.41 -79.43
C GLU A 76 -74.73 -4.91 -79.35
N VAL A 77 -75.08 -5.54 -78.23
CA VAL A 77 -75.01 -7.00 -78.14
C VAL A 77 -76.04 -7.55 -79.12
N VAL A 78 -75.54 -8.03 -80.25
CA VAL A 78 -76.30 -8.67 -81.31
C VAL A 78 -76.68 -10.07 -80.84
N TYR A 79 -77.97 -10.33 -80.65
CA TYR A 79 -78.43 -11.67 -80.34
C TYR A 79 -78.83 -12.40 -81.62
N TYR A 80 -78.23 -13.57 -81.84
CA TYR A 80 -78.58 -14.45 -82.95
C TYR A 80 -79.79 -15.30 -82.59
N THR A 81 -80.78 -15.33 -83.49
CA THR A 81 -81.86 -16.31 -83.37
C THR A 81 -81.41 -17.66 -83.96
N ASN A 82 -81.93 -18.76 -83.41
CA ASN A 82 -81.64 -20.12 -83.93
C ASN A 82 -82.58 -20.54 -85.07
N ALA A 83 -83.40 -19.63 -85.62
CA ALA A 83 -84.36 -19.94 -86.67
C ALA A 83 -83.67 -20.01 -88.05
N GLN A 84 -83.38 -21.22 -88.53
CA GLN A 84 -82.88 -21.42 -89.89
C GLN A 84 -83.98 -21.14 -90.92
N GLY A 85 -83.80 -20.11 -91.75
CA GLY A 85 -84.61 -19.86 -92.94
C GLY A 85 -85.79 -18.90 -92.79
N GLN A 86 -85.94 -18.23 -91.64
CA GLN A 86 -86.88 -17.11 -91.49
C GLN A 86 -86.08 -15.81 -91.34
N GLY A 87 -86.06 -14.98 -92.38
CA GLY A 87 -85.51 -13.62 -92.30
C GLY A 87 -86.34 -12.70 -91.36
N CYS A 88 -86.10 -11.40 -91.40
CA CYS A 88 -86.85 -10.43 -90.57
C CYS A 88 -88.32 -10.26 -90.98
N SER A 89 -88.78 -10.96 -92.03
CA SER A 89 -90.13 -10.90 -92.58
C SER A 89 -91.26 -11.26 -91.59
N ARG A 90 -90.99 -12.08 -90.56
CA ARG A 90 -91.94 -12.33 -89.44
C ARG A 90 -91.50 -11.73 -88.10
N ASN A 91 -90.44 -10.91 -88.10
CA ASN A 91 -89.76 -10.33 -86.94
C ASN A 91 -89.61 -11.30 -85.73
N PRO A 92 -88.56 -12.14 -85.69
CA PRO A 92 -88.31 -13.08 -84.61
C PRO A 92 -87.72 -12.45 -83.33
N CYS A 93 -87.63 -11.12 -83.25
CA CYS A 93 -87.06 -10.40 -82.12
C CYS A 93 -88.11 -10.10 -81.03
N GLY A 94 -87.64 -9.90 -79.80
CA GLY A 94 -88.48 -9.56 -78.64
C GLY A 94 -89.18 -8.20 -78.81
N VAL A 95 -90.17 -7.93 -77.94
CA VAL A 95 -90.98 -6.72 -78.05
C VAL A 95 -90.11 -5.47 -77.90
N GLY A 96 -90.19 -4.56 -78.88
CA GLY A 96 -89.41 -3.31 -78.90
C GLY A 96 -87.97 -3.44 -79.40
N ALA A 97 -87.55 -4.64 -79.84
CA ALA A 97 -86.25 -4.86 -80.48
C ALA A 97 -86.35 -4.65 -82.01
N THR A 98 -85.23 -4.25 -82.60
CA THR A 98 -85.08 -4.09 -84.05
C THR A 98 -84.47 -5.36 -84.64
N CYS A 99 -85.01 -5.81 -85.79
CA CYS A 99 -84.48 -6.96 -86.53
C CYS A 99 -83.70 -6.48 -87.75
N GLN A 100 -82.45 -6.93 -87.90
CA GLN A 100 -81.62 -6.70 -89.08
C GLN A 100 -81.23 -8.02 -89.75
N GLU A 101 -81.35 -8.10 -91.08
CA GLU A 101 -80.89 -9.27 -91.84
C GLU A 101 -79.38 -9.17 -92.11
N THR A 102 -78.65 -10.24 -91.81
CA THR A 102 -77.23 -10.37 -92.19
C THR A 102 -77.11 -10.92 -93.62
N ALA A 103 -75.96 -10.72 -94.26
CA ALA A 103 -75.71 -11.13 -95.66
C ALA A 103 -75.96 -12.63 -95.97
N GLY A 104 -76.10 -13.48 -94.95
CA GLY A 104 -76.46 -14.90 -95.08
C GLY A 104 -77.92 -15.24 -94.74
N GLY A 105 -78.83 -14.26 -94.67
CA GLY A 105 -80.27 -14.47 -94.41
C GLY A 105 -80.63 -14.80 -92.95
N ARG A 106 -79.71 -14.58 -91.99
CA ARG A 106 -79.98 -14.77 -90.55
C ARG A 106 -80.46 -13.46 -89.91
N PRO A 107 -81.56 -13.48 -89.14
CA PRO A 107 -82.04 -12.31 -88.41
C PRO A 107 -81.24 -12.07 -87.12
N VAL A 108 -80.85 -10.82 -86.91
CA VAL A 108 -80.10 -10.30 -85.76
C VAL A 108 -81.01 -9.34 -84.99
N CYS A 109 -81.11 -9.54 -83.68
CA CYS A 109 -81.93 -8.70 -82.80
C CYS A 109 -81.07 -7.76 -81.96
N SER A 110 -81.39 -6.47 -81.98
CA SER A 110 -80.76 -5.45 -81.13
C SER A 110 -81.80 -4.50 -80.52
N CYS A 111 -81.48 -3.85 -79.40
CA CYS A 111 -82.37 -2.83 -78.84
C CYS A 111 -82.08 -1.48 -79.50
N PRO A 112 -83.10 -0.78 -80.02
CA PRO A 112 -82.92 0.55 -80.61
C PRO A 112 -82.35 1.55 -79.60
N ALA A 113 -81.69 2.61 -80.09
CA ALA A 113 -81.06 3.63 -79.26
C ALA A 113 -82.03 4.21 -78.20
N GLY A 114 -81.56 4.31 -76.95
CA GLY A 114 -82.38 4.74 -75.82
C GLY A 114 -83.20 3.61 -75.15
N TYR A 115 -83.07 2.36 -75.61
CA TYR A 115 -83.66 1.19 -74.98
C TYR A 115 -82.57 0.20 -74.54
N SER A 116 -82.76 -0.43 -73.38
CA SER A 116 -81.91 -1.50 -72.85
C SER A 116 -82.74 -2.73 -72.47
N GLY A 117 -82.09 -3.88 -72.35
CA GLY A 117 -82.76 -5.15 -72.05
C GLY A 117 -82.21 -6.31 -72.88
N ASN A 118 -82.97 -7.40 -72.97
CA ASN A 118 -82.63 -8.53 -73.83
C ASN A 118 -83.42 -8.42 -75.15
N PRO A 119 -82.78 -8.15 -76.30
CA PRO A 119 -83.41 -8.03 -77.61
C PRO A 119 -84.20 -9.24 -78.10
N LEU A 120 -83.99 -10.44 -77.53
CA LEU A 120 -84.79 -11.64 -77.84
C LEU A 120 -86.07 -11.74 -77.00
N VAL A 121 -86.17 -10.99 -75.91
CA VAL A 121 -87.30 -11.05 -74.98
C VAL A 121 -88.08 -9.74 -75.01
N GLN A 122 -87.46 -8.65 -74.60
CA GLN A 122 -88.05 -7.32 -74.55
C GLN A 122 -86.97 -6.25 -74.38
N CYS A 123 -87.04 -5.19 -75.20
CA CYS A 123 -86.32 -3.95 -74.98
C CYS A 123 -87.22 -2.95 -74.25
N ARG A 124 -86.69 -2.29 -73.21
CA ARG A 124 -87.39 -1.25 -72.44
C ARG A 124 -86.61 0.04 -72.50
N ARG A 125 -87.26 1.19 -72.37
CA ARG A 125 -86.58 2.49 -72.38
C ARG A 125 -85.57 2.51 -71.23
N ALA A 126 -84.31 2.82 -71.56
CA ALA A 126 -83.23 2.89 -70.59
C ALA A 126 -83.43 4.13 -69.70
N GLU A 127 -83.15 3.99 -68.41
CA GLU A 127 -83.08 5.08 -67.44
C GLU A 127 -81.84 5.95 -67.67
N CYS A 128 -80.73 5.34 -68.11
CA CYS A 128 -79.46 5.98 -68.38
C CYS A 128 -78.76 5.34 -69.57
N LEU A 129 -77.90 6.09 -70.26
CA LEU A 129 -76.98 5.56 -71.27
C LEU A 129 -75.51 5.68 -70.83
N ASP A 130 -75.20 6.70 -70.03
CA ASP A 130 -73.89 6.89 -69.41
C ASP A 130 -74.00 7.18 -67.92
N HIS A 131 -72.90 6.98 -67.19
CA HIS A 131 -72.77 7.20 -65.75
C HIS A 131 -73.15 8.63 -65.36
N SER A 132 -72.80 9.61 -66.19
CA SER A 132 -73.08 11.04 -65.97
C SER A 132 -74.58 11.38 -65.90
N GLU A 133 -75.45 10.50 -66.43
CA GLU A 133 -76.91 10.65 -66.38
C GLU A 133 -77.52 10.16 -65.05
N CYS A 134 -76.74 9.45 -64.23
CA CYS A 134 -77.16 8.98 -62.92
C CYS A 134 -76.80 9.98 -61.82
N ARG A 135 -77.44 9.86 -60.64
CA ARG A 135 -77.03 10.63 -59.44
C ARG A 135 -75.59 10.26 -59.07
N GLY A 136 -74.86 11.16 -58.40
CA GLY A 136 -73.43 10.98 -58.09
C GLY A 136 -73.09 9.73 -57.28
N ASP A 137 -74.07 9.13 -56.60
CA ASP A 137 -74.00 7.88 -55.84
C ASP A 137 -74.45 6.63 -56.61
N GLN A 138 -74.78 6.77 -57.89
CA GLN A 138 -75.27 5.71 -58.77
C GLN A 138 -74.39 5.58 -60.01
N ALA A 139 -74.51 4.49 -60.76
CA ALA A 139 -73.76 4.22 -61.97
C ALA A 139 -74.68 3.59 -63.00
N CYS A 140 -74.47 3.93 -64.28
CA CYS A 140 -75.28 3.34 -65.33
C CYS A 140 -74.84 1.91 -65.62
N ARG A 141 -75.74 0.94 -65.40
CA ARG A 141 -75.49 -0.48 -65.68
C ARG A 141 -76.69 -1.08 -66.39
N ASN A 142 -76.47 -1.60 -67.60
CA ASN A 142 -77.52 -2.19 -68.45
C ASN A 142 -78.75 -1.28 -68.62
N GLY A 143 -78.49 0.03 -68.72
CA GLY A 143 -79.50 1.07 -68.87
C GLY A 143 -80.34 1.36 -67.63
N ASN A 144 -79.86 1.03 -66.43
CA ASN A 144 -80.47 1.42 -65.15
C ASN A 144 -79.44 2.11 -64.25
N CYS A 145 -79.85 3.11 -63.47
CA CYS A 145 -79.01 3.76 -62.48
C CYS A 145 -78.99 2.94 -61.19
N VAL A 146 -77.90 2.20 -60.98
CA VAL A 146 -77.74 1.31 -59.82
C VAL A 146 -76.66 1.83 -58.89
N ASN A 147 -76.81 1.58 -57.59
CA ASN A 147 -75.73 1.88 -56.65
C ASN A 147 -74.53 0.95 -56.92
N PRO A 148 -73.36 1.48 -57.35
CA PRO A 148 -72.22 0.65 -57.70
C PRO A 148 -71.56 -0.03 -56.49
N CYS A 149 -71.85 0.38 -55.26
CA CYS A 149 -71.34 -0.25 -54.03
C CYS A 149 -72.04 -1.57 -53.69
N ALA A 150 -73.21 -1.85 -54.26
CA ALA A 150 -73.99 -3.03 -53.91
C ALA A 150 -73.23 -4.32 -54.27
N GLY A 151 -72.74 -5.03 -53.24
CA GLY A 151 -72.07 -6.33 -53.37
C GLY A 151 -70.63 -6.29 -53.90
N VAL A 152 -70.00 -5.12 -53.98
CA VAL A 152 -68.64 -4.97 -54.52
C VAL A 152 -67.55 -5.00 -53.44
N CYS A 153 -67.78 -4.39 -52.29
CA CYS A 153 -66.80 -4.37 -51.20
C CYS A 153 -66.91 -5.60 -50.31
N GLY A 154 -65.76 -6.00 -49.75
CA GLY A 154 -65.63 -7.15 -48.87
C GLY A 154 -66.27 -6.92 -47.50
N VAL A 155 -66.31 -7.99 -46.70
CA VAL A 155 -66.93 -7.96 -45.36
C VAL A 155 -66.21 -6.94 -44.46
N ASN A 156 -66.96 -6.07 -43.79
CA ASN A 156 -66.47 -4.99 -42.92
C ASN A 156 -65.60 -3.91 -43.62
N ALA A 157 -65.67 -3.81 -44.94
CA ALA A 157 -65.11 -2.68 -45.68
C ALA A 157 -66.14 -1.54 -45.80
N ASN A 158 -65.67 -0.31 -45.85
CA ASN A 158 -66.48 0.85 -46.18
C ASN A 158 -66.50 1.06 -47.70
N CYS A 159 -67.67 1.38 -48.26
CA CYS A 159 -67.80 1.73 -49.68
C CYS A 159 -68.20 3.19 -49.84
N GLU A 160 -67.45 3.92 -50.67
CA GLU A 160 -67.78 5.27 -51.10
C GLU A 160 -67.88 5.29 -52.63
N VAL A 161 -68.88 5.95 -53.19
CA VAL A 161 -68.99 6.15 -54.64
C VAL A 161 -68.21 7.40 -55.01
N ARG A 162 -67.17 7.26 -55.84
CA ARG A 162 -66.43 8.39 -56.41
C ARG A 162 -66.48 8.32 -57.93
N ASN A 163 -67.04 9.37 -58.54
CA ASN A 163 -67.24 9.46 -59.99
C ASN A 163 -67.97 8.23 -60.56
N HIS A 164 -69.08 7.82 -59.94
CA HIS A 164 -69.87 6.64 -60.33
C HIS A 164 -69.11 5.29 -60.23
N VAL A 165 -67.97 5.25 -59.55
CA VAL A 165 -67.15 4.04 -59.33
C VAL A 165 -67.12 3.72 -57.84
N PRO A 166 -67.25 2.44 -57.42
CA PRO A 166 -67.17 2.07 -56.02
C PRO A 166 -65.71 2.06 -55.54
N VAL A 167 -65.45 2.72 -54.42
CA VAL A 167 -64.14 2.76 -53.74
C VAL A 167 -64.28 2.07 -52.39
N CYS A 168 -63.62 0.92 -52.26
CA CYS A 168 -63.62 0.15 -51.01
C CYS A 168 -62.40 0.48 -50.16
N SER A 169 -62.58 0.70 -48.86
CA SER A 169 -61.50 0.95 -47.90
C SER A 169 -61.76 0.24 -46.56
N CYS A 170 -60.70 -0.16 -45.85
CA CYS A 170 -60.88 -0.63 -44.48
C CYS A 170 -61.05 0.56 -43.53
N PRO A 171 -62.06 0.56 -42.65
CA PRO A 171 -62.26 1.62 -41.67
C PRO A 171 -61.11 1.64 -40.62
N ARG A 172 -60.99 2.75 -39.88
CA ARG A 172 -59.94 2.91 -38.85
C ARG A 172 -59.95 1.73 -37.86
N GLY A 173 -58.75 1.22 -37.53
CA GLY A 173 -58.57 0.06 -36.65
C GLY A 173 -58.77 -1.31 -37.34
N ARG A 174 -58.95 -1.33 -38.67
CA ARG A 174 -59.03 -2.55 -39.46
C ARG A 174 -57.98 -2.57 -40.57
N THR A 175 -57.51 -3.78 -40.90
CA THR A 175 -56.57 -4.06 -41.98
C THR A 175 -57.06 -5.26 -42.81
N GLY A 176 -56.48 -5.46 -43.99
CA GLY A 176 -56.86 -6.53 -44.92
C GLY A 176 -57.11 -6.03 -46.34
N ASP A 177 -57.79 -6.85 -47.15
CA ASP A 177 -58.18 -6.48 -48.50
C ASP A 177 -59.62 -5.92 -48.49
N PRO A 178 -59.84 -4.63 -48.80
CA PRO A 178 -61.17 -4.02 -48.80
C PRO A 178 -62.19 -4.67 -49.75
N PHE A 179 -61.76 -5.47 -50.72
CA PHE A 179 -62.63 -6.17 -51.67
C PHE A 179 -62.99 -7.59 -51.23
N SER A 180 -62.23 -8.15 -50.29
CA SER A 180 -62.48 -9.49 -49.76
C SER A 180 -63.03 -9.43 -48.34
N SER A 181 -62.24 -8.88 -47.41
CA SER A 181 -62.61 -8.74 -46.01
C SER A 181 -61.59 -7.87 -45.26
N CYS A 182 -62.11 -6.95 -44.43
CA CYS A 182 -61.33 -6.21 -43.45
C CYS A 182 -61.48 -6.84 -42.06
N ARG A 183 -60.37 -7.17 -41.42
CA ARG A 183 -60.33 -7.68 -40.04
C ARG A 183 -59.82 -6.61 -39.09
N LEU A 184 -60.08 -6.75 -37.80
CA LEU A 184 -59.44 -5.92 -36.79
C LEU A 184 -57.92 -6.04 -36.94
N GLN A 185 -57.23 -4.90 -36.92
CA GLN A 185 -55.79 -4.88 -36.97
C GLN A 185 -55.28 -5.45 -35.66
N ASP A 186 -54.58 -6.58 -35.76
CA ASP A 186 -53.94 -7.17 -34.60
C ASP A 186 -52.77 -6.26 -34.18
N PRO A 187 -52.72 -5.79 -32.93
CA PRO A 187 -51.60 -5.00 -32.43
C PRO A 187 -50.24 -5.68 -32.69
N GLU A 188 -50.16 -7.01 -32.66
CA GLU A 188 -48.90 -7.72 -32.86
C GLU A 188 -48.32 -7.56 -34.27
N GLU A 189 -49.15 -7.28 -35.28
CA GLU A 189 -48.69 -7.10 -36.67
C GLU A 189 -47.90 -5.80 -36.85
N LEU A 190 -48.07 -4.80 -35.98
CA LEU A 190 -47.28 -3.57 -36.00
C LEU A 190 -45.82 -3.79 -35.60
N CYS A 191 -45.53 -4.90 -34.91
CA CYS A 191 -44.19 -5.30 -34.52
C CYS A 191 -43.64 -6.46 -35.39
N ARG A 192 -44.30 -6.81 -36.51
CA ARG A 192 -43.89 -7.92 -37.40
C ARG A 192 -43.93 -7.52 -38.89
N PRO A 193 -42.77 -7.30 -39.55
CA PRO A 193 -41.42 -7.32 -38.99
C PRO A 193 -41.18 -6.16 -38.02
N SER A 194 -40.27 -6.34 -37.06
CA SER A 194 -40.02 -5.31 -36.03
C SER A 194 -39.50 -4.02 -36.67
N PRO A 195 -40.10 -2.85 -36.38
CA PRO A 195 -39.58 -1.55 -36.79
C PRO A 195 -38.42 -1.05 -35.89
N CYS A 196 -38.10 -1.78 -34.82
CA CYS A 196 -37.08 -1.42 -33.85
C CYS A 196 -35.70 -2.00 -34.23
N GLY A 197 -34.62 -1.34 -33.78
CA GLY A 197 -33.24 -1.80 -34.01
C GLY A 197 -32.88 -3.07 -33.23
N SER A 198 -31.67 -3.58 -33.41
CA SER A 198 -31.20 -4.79 -32.71
C SER A 198 -31.19 -4.63 -31.17
N ASN A 199 -31.37 -5.74 -30.45
CA ASN A 199 -31.39 -5.80 -28.97
C ASN A 199 -32.46 -4.89 -28.31
N THR A 200 -33.63 -4.81 -28.94
CA THR A 200 -34.77 -4.02 -28.45
C THR A 200 -36.02 -4.87 -28.32
N GLN A 201 -36.99 -4.35 -27.58
CA GLN A 201 -38.35 -4.87 -27.51
C GLN A 201 -39.31 -3.86 -28.17
N CYS A 202 -40.19 -4.37 -29.02
CA CYS A 202 -41.29 -3.62 -29.62
C CYS A 202 -42.57 -3.88 -28.83
N ASN A 203 -43.19 -2.81 -28.32
CA ASN A 203 -44.48 -2.85 -27.65
C ASN A 203 -45.43 -1.86 -28.31
N VAL A 204 -46.71 -2.21 -28.47
CA VAL A 204 -47.69 -1.28 -29.04
C VAL A 204 -48.33 -0.46 -27.93
N VAL A 205 -48.08 0.85 -27.93
CA VAL A 205 -48.69 1.79 -26.99
C VAL A 205 -49.59 2.73 -27.78
N ASN A 206 -50.89 2.76 -27.45
CA ASN A 206 -51.89 3.57 -28.16
C ASN A 206 -51.94 3.35 -29.70
N GLY A 207 -51.72 2.11 -30.15
CA GLY A 207 -51.71 1.77 -31.58
C GLY A 207 -50.43 2.18 -32.32
N VAL A 208 -49.38 2.59 -31.61
CA VAL A 208 -48.06 2.95 -32.18
C VAL A 208 -46.99 1.97 -31.69
N PRO A 209 -46.18 1.38 -32.57
CA PRO A 209 -45.04 0.56 -32.17
C PRO A 209 -44.00 1.45 -31.47
N THR A 210 -43.72 1.15 -30.20
CA THR A 210 -42.77 1.84 -29.35
C THR A 210 -41.61 0.91 -29.04
N CYS A 211 -40.39 1.38 -29.26
CA CYS A 211 -39.16 0.61 -29.09
C CYS A 211 -38.47 0.97 -27.78
N SER A 212 -38.04 -0.04 -27.02
CA SER A 212 -37.21 0.11 -25.82
C SER A 212 -36.02 -0.84 -25.86
N CYS A 213 -34.87 -0.46 -25.32
CA CYS A 213 -33.74 -1.38 -25.18
C CYS A 213 -34.11 -2.56 -24.26
N LEU A 214 -33.59 -3.75 -24.56
CA LEU A 214 -33.67 -4.87 -23.62
C LEU A 214 -32.93 -4.53 -22.30
N PRO A 215 -33.28 -5.15 -21.16
CA PRO A 215 -32.59 -4.92 -19.90
C PRO A 215 -31.07 -5.13 -20.03
N GLY A 216 -30.28 -4.16 -19.58
CA GLY A 216 -28.82 -4.20 -19.65
C GLY A 216 -28.21 -3.70 -20.97
N TYR A 217 -29.02 -3.25 -21.92
CA TYR A 217 -28.56 -2.58 -23.14
C TYR A 217 -28.80 -1.06 -23.05
N ILE A 218 -27.91 -0.30 -23.66
CA ILE A 218 -27.93 1.17 -23.73
C ILE A 218 -27.89 1.63 -25.20
N GLY A 219 -28.38 2.84 -25.45
CA GLY A 219 -28.38 3.46 -26.77
C GLY A 219 -29.76 3.85 -27.25
N SER A 220 -29.92 3.96 -28.58
CA SER A 220 -31.18 4.37 -29.20
C SER A 220 -31.97 3.15 -29.68
N PRO A 221 -33.19 2.91 -29.17
CA PRO A 221 -34.01 1.75 -29.57
C PRO A 221 -34.38 1.72 -31.07
N LEU A 222 -34.29 2.84 -31.78
CA LEU A 222 -34.59 2.88 -33.21
C LEU A 222 -33.40 2.41 -34.06
N SER A 223 -32.18 2.74 -33.68
CA SER A 223 -30.96 2.31 -34.39
C SER A 223 -30.42 0.96 -33.90
N GLY A 224 -30.78 0.57 -32.69
CA GLY A 224 -30.28 -0.62 -32.00
C GLY A 224 -29.53 -0.25 -30.73
N CYS A 225 -29.60 -1.14 -29.74
CA CYS A 225 -28.93 -0.98 -28.45
C CYS A 225 -27.73 -1.93 -28.34
N ARG A 226 -26.74 -1.53 -27.55
CA ARG A 226 -25.54 -2.32 -27.27
C ARG A 226 -25.29 -2.42 -25.78
N HIS A 227 -24.37 -3.30 -25.38
CA HIS A 227 -23.87 -3.34 -24.02
C HIS A 227 -23.10 -2.07 -23.65
N GLU A 228 -22.85 -1.85 -22.36
CA GLU A 228 -22.03 -0.73 -21.91
C GLU A 228 -20.57 -0.89 -22.39
N CYS A 229 -20.07 -2.12 -22.37
CA CYS A 229 -18.78 -2.50 -22.92
C CYS A 229 -18.82 -3.94 -23.46
N GLU A 230 -18.03 -4.24 -24.49
CA GLU A 230 -17.65 -5.62 -24.87
C GLU A 230 -16.18 -5.92 -24.57
N SER A 231 -15.36 -4.87 -24.46
CA SER A 231 -13.94 -4.93 -24.15
C SER A 231 -13.53 -3.87 -23.13
N ASP A 232 -12.41 -4.09 -22.44
CA ASP A 232 -11.89 -3.15 -21.43
C ASP A 232 -11.63 -1.75 -22.01
N GLY A 233 -11.23 -1.66 -23.28
CA GLY A 233 -10.92 -0.39 -23.95
C GLY A 233 -12.12 0.52 -24.19
N GLU A 234 -13.35 0.03 -23.98
CA GLU A 234 -14.57 0.84 -24.02
C GLU A 234 -14.87 1.52 -22.67
N CYS A 235 -14.19 1.09 -21.61
CA CYS A 235 -14.31 1.67 -20.28
C CYS A 235 -13.23 2.74 -20.03
N SER A 236 -13.41 3.55 -18.99
CA SER A 236 -12.36 4.47 -18.54
C SER A 236 -11.10 3.71 -18.11
N SER A 237 -9.94 4.38 -18.10
CA SER A 237 -8.64 3.75 -17.80
C SER A 237 -8.54 3.12 -16.41
N ASN A 238 -9.40 3.55 -15.48
CA ASN A 238 -9.54 3.02 -14.12
C ASN A 238 -10.65 1.96 -13.96
N GLN A 239 -11.29 1.55 -15.06
CA GLN A 239 -12.37 0.57 -15.09
C GLN A 239 -12.01 -0.59 -16.02
N TYR A 240 -12.75 -1.68 -15.95
CA TYR A 240 -12.64 -2.83 -16.85
C TYR A 240 -14.03 -3.37 -17.19
N CYS A 241 -14.13 -4.10 -18.28
CA CYS A 241 -15.38 -4.70 -18.70
C CYS A 241 -15.66 -5.98 -17.93
N SER A 242 -16.69 -5.95 -17.10
CA SER A 242 -17.15 -7.11 -16.33
C SER A 242 -18.62 -7.35 -16.60
N GLN A 243 -18.92 -8.50 -17.21
CA GLN A 243 -20.30 -8.89 -17.54
C GLN A 243 -21.06 -7.79 -18.29
N PHE A 244 -20.43 -7.25 -19.34
CA PHE A 244 -21.00 -6.21 -20.20
C PHE A 244 -21.25 -4.85 -19.54
N LYS A 245 -20.64 -4.61 -18.37
CA LYS A 245 -20.67 -3.34 -17.63
C LYS A 245 -19.28 -2.87 -17.24
N CYS A 246 -19.08 -1.56 -17.21
CA CYS A 246 -17.82 -0.99 -16.77
C CYS A 246 -17.75 -1.01 -15.24
N ALA A 247 -16.95 -1.94 -14.71
CA ALA A 247 -16.70 -2.08 -13.29
C ALA A 247 -15.41 -1.34 -12.90
N ASN A 248 -15.33 -0.88 -11.65
CA ASN A 248 -14.10 -0.29 -11.12
C ASN A 248 -12.96 -1.32 -11.16
N GLY A 249 -11.80 -0.95 -11.72
CA GLY A 249 -10.63 -1.83 -11.84
C GLY A 249 -10.19 -2.45 -10.51
N CYS A 250 -10.32 -1.72 -9.40
CA CYS A 250 -9.98 -2.23 -8.07
C CYS A 250 -10.84 -3.41 -7.60
N ASN A 251 -11.99 -3.67 -8.24
CA ASN A 251 -12.80 -4.86 -7.97
C ASN A 251 -12.10 -6.17 -8.38
N GLN A 252 -10.98 -6.08 -9.13
CA GLN A 252 -10.12 -7.23 -9.45
C GLN A 252 -9.26 -7.69 -8.27
N CYS A 253 -9.12 -6.89 -7.20
CA CYS A 253 -8.34 -7.27 -6.04
C CYS A 253 -9.07 -8.28 -5.14
N GLY A 254 -8.31 -9.22 -4.60
CA GLY A 254 -8.79 -10.25 -3.70
C GLY A 254 -9.25 -9.69 -2.35
N LYS A 255 -9.96 -10.52 -1.58
CA LYS A 255 -10.47 -10.11 -0.26
C LYS A 255 -9.29 -9.75 0.67
N GLY A 256 -9.40 -8.61 1.35
CA GLY A 256 -8.36 -8.12 2.26
C GLY A 256 -7.11 -7.54 1.57
N ALA A 257 -7.06 -7.50 0.24
CA ALA A 257 -6.00 -6.82 -0.50
C ALA A 257 -6.29 -5.32 -0.63
N THR A 258 -5.24 -4.52 -0.72
CA THR A 258 -5.32 -3.09 -1.01
C THR A 258 -5.11 -2.86 -2.50
N CYS A 259 -5.94 -2.01 -3.12
CA CYS A 259 -5.74 -1.58 -4.49
C CYS A 259 -4.81 -0.36 -4.51
N ALA A 260 -3.57 -0.52 -4.99
CA ALA A 260 -2.60 0.57 -5.01
C ALA A 260 -2.88 1.56 -6.15
N ARG A 261 -3.20 1.05 -7.35
CA ARG A 261 -3.62 1.81 -8.52
C ARG A 261 -4.24 0.91 -9.58
N VAL A 262 -4.88 1.49 -10.58
CA VAL A 262 -5.31 0.81 -11.81
C VAL A 262 -4.48 1.35 -12.97
N THR A 263 -3.88 0.46 -13.76
CA THR A 263 -3.08 0.80 -14.94
C THR A 263 -3.56 -0.03 -16.13
N ASN A 264 -4.02 0.64 -17.19
CA ASN A 264 -4.57 0.01 -18.39
C ASN A 264 -5.63 -1.05 -18.04
N HIS A 265 -6.68 -0.63 -17.32
CA HIS A 265 -7.79 -1.48 -16.88
C HIS A 265 -7.42 -2.60 -15.89
N ARG A 266 -6.14 -2.82 -15.58
CA ARG A 266 -5.68 -3.84 -14.63
C ARG A 266 -5.33 -3.22 -13.28
N ALA A 267 -5.86 -3.81 -12.20
CA ALA A 267 -5.48 -3.39 -10.86
C ALA A 267 -4.08 -3.88 -10.48
N VAL A 268 -3.35 -3.03 -9.76
CA VAL A 268 -2.16 -3.39 -9.00
C VAL A 268 -2.61 -3.62 -7.56
N CYS A 269 -2.69 -4.88 -7.16
CA CYS A 269 -3.18 -5.30 -5.85
C CYS A 269 -1.99 -5.71 -4.97
N GLU A 270 -2.02 -5.30 -3.70
CA GLU A 270 -0.98 -5.61 -2.72
C GLU A 270 -1.61 -6.11 -1.42
N CYS A 271 -0.99 -7.11 -0.78
CA CYS A 271 -1.40 -7.47 0.57
C CYS A 271 -0.89 -6.41 1.56
N PRO A 272 -1.72 -5.98 2.53
CA PRO A 272 -1.27 -5.13 3.62
C PRO A 272 -0.03 -5.70 4.31
N LYS A 273 0.81 -4.83 4.87
CA LYS A 273 2.03 -5.26 5.58
C LYS A 273 1.69 -6.30 6.65
N GLY A 274 2.28 -7.49 6.55
CA GLY A 274 2.04 -8.58 7.49
C GLY A 274 0.99 -9.62 7.07
N TYR A 275 0.30 -9.38 5.96
CA TYR A 275 -0.63 -10.34 5.40
C TYR A 275 0.07 -11.18 4.34
N ILE A 276 -0.24 -12.47 4.32
CA ILE A 276 0.26 -13.46 3.37
C ILE A 276 -0.87 -13.90 2.44
N GLY A 277 -0.51 -14.48 1.30
CA GLY A 277 -1.47 -14.95 0.29
C GLY A 277 -1.25 -14.28 -1.06
N SER A 278 -2.29 -14.32 -1.90
CA SER A 278 -2.26 -13.69 -3.22
C SER A 278 -3.15 -12.44 -3.20
N PRO A 279 -2.62 -11.26 -3.56
CA PRO A 279 -3.39 -10.02 -3.61
C PRO A 279 -4.58 -10.05 -4.57
N PHE A 280 -4.64 -11.01 -5.50
CA PHE A 280 -5.74 -11.17 -6.45
C PHE A 280 -6.80 -12.17 -6.00
N THR A 281 -6.53 -12.98 -4.98
CA THR A 281 -7.51 -13.96 -4.47
C THR A 281 -7.92 -13.64 -3.03
N GLU A 282 -6.97 -13.66 -2.11
CA GLU A 282 -7.20 -13.38 -0.69
C GLU A 282 -5.87 -13.10 0.01
N CYS A 283 -5.87 -12.04 0.81
CA CYS A 283 -4.82 -11.74 1.78
C CYS A 283 -5.33 -12.09 3.17
N ARG A 284 -4.56 -12.89 3.92
CA ARG A 284 -4.88 -13.29 5.29
C ARG A 284 -3.71 -12.96 6.21
N PRO A 285 -3.95 -12.71 7.51
CA PRO A 285 -2.84 -12.54 8.45
C PRO A 285 -2.02 -13.83 8.52
N GLU A 286 -0.74 -13.69 8.85
CA GLU A 286 0.13 -14.83 9.08
C GLU A 286 -0.31 -15.66 10.29
N CYS A 287 -0.86 -14.99 11.32
CA CYS A 287 -1.34 -15.61 12.55
C CYS A 287 -2.65 -14.95 13.02
N PHE A 288 -3.49 -15.71 13.72
CA PHE A 288 -4.65 -15.21 14.45
C PHE A 288 -4.39 -15.20 15.97
N GLY A 289 -3.40 -15.98 16.44
CA GLY A 289 -2.87 -15.92 17.79
C GLY A 289 -1.45 -16.48 17.88
N ASP A 290 -0.84 -16.36 19.06
CA ASP A 290 0.58 -16.70 19.29
C ASP A 290 0.93 -18.17 18.99
N ARG A 291 -0.07 -19.07 19.11
CA ARG A 291 0.10 -20.50 18.83
C ARG A 291 0.29 -20.83 17.36
N ASP A 292 -0.12 -19.93 16.47
CA ASP A 292 0.06 -20.11 15.02
C ASP A 292 1.51 -19.82 14.61
N CYS A 293 2.30 -19.20 15.50
CA CYS A 293 3.64 -18.72 15.21
C CYS A 293 4.73 -19.77 15.50
N PRO A 294 5.79 -19.82 14.67
CA PRO A 294 6.91 -20.73 14.86
C PRO A 294 7.81 -20.28 16.02
N ALA A 295 8.60 -21.21 16.57
CA ALA A 295 9.42 -21.00 17.77
C ALA A 295 10.40 -19.80 17.69
N GLY A 296 10.93 -19.47 16.50
CA GLY A 296 11.85 -18.34 16.33
C GLY A 296 11.20 -16.95 16.39
N ARG A 297 9.87 -16.86 16.32
CA ARG A 297 9.11 -15.61 16.33
C ARG A 297 7.70 -15.83 16.90
N PRO A 298 7.60 -16.17 18.19
CA PRO A 298 6.43 -16.81 18.77
C PRO A 298 5.25 -15.85 19.08
N ALA A 299 5.40 -14.54 18.93
CA ALA A 299 4.34 -13.59 19.25
C ALA A 299 3.58 -13.15 18.01
N CYS A 300 2.25 -13.24 18.05
CA CYS A 300 1.36 -12.74 17.01
C CYS A 300 0.96 -11.29 17.30
N ILE A 301 1.65 -10.35 16.65
CA ILE A 301 1.42 -8.91 16.87
C ILE A 301 0.87 -8.31 15.58
N TYR A 302 -0.39 -7.88 15.62
CA TYR A 302 -1.13 -7.35 14.45
C TYR A 302 -1.19 -8.33 13.27
N GLY A 303 -1.32 -9.63 13.55
CA GLY A 303 -1.40 -10.68 12.53
C GLY A 303 -0.06 -11.08 11.91
N ILE A 304 1.06 -10.67 12.51
CA ILE A 304 2.43 -10.98 12.09
C ILE A 304 3.14 -11.74 13.19
N CYS A 305 3.80 -12.84 12.85
CA CYS A 305 4.66 -13.53 13.80
C CYS A 305 5.98 -12.78 13.96
N LYS A 306 6.21 -12.24 15.14
CA LYS A 306 7.40 -11.46 15.52
C LYS A 306 8.16 -12.13 16.65
N ASN A 307 9.47 -11.90 16.67
CA ASN A 307 10.31 -12.28 17.80
C ASN A 307 10.29 -11.16 18.84
N PRO A 308 9.76 -11.38 20.06
CA PRO A 308 9.76 -10.36 21.10
C PRO A 308 11.17 -9.92 21.55
N CYS A 309 12.21 -10.70 21.25
CA CYS A 309 13.59 -10.34 21.55
C CYS A 309 14.20 -9.34 20.56
N GLU A 310 13.61 -9.16 19.38
CA GLU A 310 14.15 -8.25 18.37
C GLU A 310 14.03 -6.80 18.85
N GLY A 311 15.17 -6.21 19.24
CA GLY A 311 15.25 -4.84 19.76
C GLY A 311 14.83 -4.66 21.23
N ALA A 312 14.56 -5.74 21.96
CA ALA A 312 14.16 -5.66 23.37
C ALA A 312 15.34 -5.56 24.35
N CYS A 313 16.48 -6.15 24.01
CA CYS A 313 17.67 -6.16 24.85
C CYS A 313 18.79 -5.29 24.29
N GLY A 314 19.66 -4.84 25.18
CA GLY A 314 20.81 -4.00 24.87
C GLY A 314 21.88 -4.74 24.06
N VAL A 315 22.88 -3.99 23.60
CA VAL A 315 24.00 -4.55 22.83
C VAL A 315 24.74 -5.60 23.68
N ASN A 316 25.05 -6.75 23.09
CA ASN A 316 25.71 -7.91 23.74
C ASN A 316 24.94 -8.53 24.92
N ALA A 317 23.64 -8.26 25.08
CA ALA A 317 22.82 -8.93 26.07
C ALA A 317 22.18 -10.21 25.50
N ASP A 318 22.08 -11.25 26.32
CA ASP A 318 21.28 -12.43 26.00
C ASP A 318 19.81 -12.13 26.22
N CYS A 319 18.98 -12.46 25.22
CA CYS A 319 17.52 -12.38 25.34
C CYS A 319 16.91 -13.78 25.45
N ASN A 320 16.21 -14.02 26.55
CA ASN A 320 15.43 -15.23 26.77
C ASN A 320 13.97 -14.89 27.01
N LEU A 321 13.05 -15.68 26.48
CA LEU A 321 11.62 -15.45 26.69
C LEU A 321 11.13 -16.16 27.96
N ARG A 322 10.44 -15.44 28.84
CA ARG A 322 9.55 -16.03 29.85
C ARG A 322 8.11 -15.89 29.34
N GLY A 323 7.62 -16.92 28.65
CA GLY A 323 6.37 -16.82 27.87
C GLY A 323 6.61 -16.02 26.59
N LEU A 324 5.94 -14.86 26.46
CA LEU A 324 6.19 -13.90 25.36
C LEU A 324 6.89 -12.62 25.84
N THR A 325 7.26 -12.57 27.11
CA THR A 325 7.98 -11.42 27.69
C THR A 325 9.48 -11.63 27.54
N PRO A 326 10.20 -10.71 26.89
CA PRO A 326 11.66 -10.76 26.80
C PRO A 326 12.28 -10.48 28.16
N VAL A 327 13.24 -11.31 28.54
CA VAL A 327 14.08 -11.15 29.74
C VAL A 327 15.52 -11.03 29.27
N CYS A 328 16.11 -9.88 29.56
CA CYS A 328 17.48 -9.54 29.16
C CYS A 328 18.45 -9.83 30.30
N SER A 329 19.58 -10.46 29.99
CA SER A 329 20.67 -10.70 30.95
C SER A 329 22.01 -10.54 30.27
N CYS A 330 23.04 -10.09 30.99
CA CYS A 330 24.39 -10.13 30.44
C CYS A 330 24.92 -11.57 30.41
N PRO A 331 25.61 -11.97 29.32
CA PRO A 331 26.33 -13.24 29.24
C PRO A 331 27.34 -13.40 30.38
N ARG A 332 27.84 -14.63 30.56
CA ARG A 332 28.92 -14.89 31.51
C ARG A 332 30.14 -14.02 31.15
N ASP A 333 30.80 -13.49 32.17
CA ASP A 333 31.99 -12.61 32.07
C ASP A 333 31.72 -11.20 31.50
N MET A 334 30.43 -10.81 31.39
CA MET A 334 30.02 -9.45 31.05
C MET A 334 29.22 -8.80 32.19
N THR A 335 29.27 -7.48 32.26
CA THR A 335 28.54 -6.65 33.23
C THR A 335 27.95 -5.42 32.54
N GLY A 336 27.07 -4.69 33.24
CA GLY A 336 26.34 -3.55 32.72
C GLY A 336 24.84 -3.69 32.89
N ASP A 337 24.08 -2.88 32.15
CA ASP A 337 22.62 -2.94 32.10
C ASP A 337 22.19 -3.79 30.88
N PRO A 338 21.58 -4.97 31.08
CA PRO A 338 21.14 -5.84 29.99
C PRO A 338 20.14 -5.21 29.01
N PHE A 339 19.45 -4.13 29.38
CA PHE A 339 18.53 -3.41 28.49
C PHE A 339 19.23 -2.31 27.68
N ILE A 340 20.42 -1.87 28.09
CA ILE A 340 21.19 -0.82 27.41
C ILE A 340 22.38 -1.43 26.66
N SER A 341 23.32 -2.03 27.39
CA SER A 341 24.53 -2.63 26.83
C SER A 341 25.27 -3.42 27.90
N CYS A 342 25.74 -4.61 27.51
CA CYS A 342 26.69 -5.41 28.27
C CYS A 342 28.11 -5.18 27.72
N ARG A 343 29.06 -4.98 28.63
CA ARG A 343 30.49 -4.87 28.33
C ARG A 343 31.27 -5.95 29.09
N PRO A 344 32.48 -6.33 28.63
CA PRO A 344 33.34 -7.23 29.39
C PRO A 344 33.56 -6.72 30.80
N PHE A 345 33.57 -7.64 31.76
CA PHE A 345 33.94 -7.33 33.14
C PHE A 345 35.39 -6.85 33.19
N THR A 346 35.63 -5.73 33.89
CA THR A 346 36.98 -5.19 34.12
C THR A 346 37.30 -5.21 35.61
N LYS A 347 38.58 -5.07 35.96
CA LYS A 347 39.04 -5.07 37.36
C LYS A 347 38.33 -4.00 38.20
N GLU A 348 37.99 -2.87 37.59
CA GLU A 348 37.30 -1.75 38.23
C GLU A 348 35.89 -2.13 38.70
N ASP A 349 35.23 -3.06 38.00
CA ASP A 349 33.88 -3.52 38.34
C ASP A 349 33.82 -4.29 39.66
N LEU A 350 34.96 -4.81 40.15
CA LEU A 350 35.07 -5.41 41.49
C LEU A 350 34.71 -4.40 42.60
N CYS A 351 34.89 -3.11 42.33
CA CYS A 351 34.65 -2.02 43.27
C CYS A 351 33.40 -1.18 42.96
N SER A 352 32.52 -1.64 42.05
CA SER A 352 31.32 -0.92 41.64
C SER A 352 30.09 -1.83 41.58
N PRO A 353 29.09 -1.66 42.47
CA PRO A 353 29.07 -0.72 43.59
C PRO A 353 30.13 -1.08 44.63
N ASN A 354 30.60 -0.10 45.42
CA ASN A 354 31.64 -0.30 46.42
C ASN A 354 31.21 -1.39 47.43
N PRO A 355 31.88 -2.56 47.47
CA PRO A 355 31.52 -3.66 48.35
C PRO A 355 32.08 -3.49 49.77
N CYS A 356 32.90 -2.46 50.01
CA CYS A 356 33.52 -2.19 51.29
C CYS A 356 32.57 -1.49 52.27
N GLY A 357 32.94 -1.51 53.55
CA GLY A 357 32.18 -0.87 54.61
C GLY A 357 32.10 0.65 54.47
N THR A 358 31.24 1.29 55.26
CA THR A 358 31.06 2.75 55.21
C THR A 358 32.39 3.49 55.42
N ASN A 359 32.67 4.51 54.58
CA ASN A 359 33.92 5.29 54.54
C ASN A 359 35.19 4.52 54.18
N ALA A 360 35.08 3.28 53.72
CA ALA A 360 36.22 2.53 53.19
C ALA A 360 36.40 2.76 51.68
N VAL A 361 37.65 2.73 51.24
CA VAL A 361 38.03 2.82 49.83
C VAL A 361 38.22 1.40 49.30
N CYS A 362 37.64 1.12 48.13
CA CYS A 362 37.86 -0.14 47.41
C CYS A 362 38.90 0.05 46.31
N THR A 363 39.87 -0.85 46.23
CA THR A 363 40.77 -0.98 45.10
C THR A 363 40.74 -2.40 44.53
N PRO A 364 40.86 -2.60 43.21
CA PRO A 364 41.01 -3.94 42.64
C PRO A 364 42.31 -4.58 43.10
N GLY A 365 42.26 -5.81 43.59
CA GLY A 365 43.45 -6.56 44.02
C GLY A 365 43.29 -8.06 43.81
N TYR A 366 44.09 -8.85 44.54
CA TYR A 366 44.16 -10.30 44.39
C TYR A 366 44.12 -11.00 45.75
N ASP A 367 43.52 -12.19 45.80
CA ASP A 367 43.62 -13.07 46.96
C ASP A 367 44.91 -13.91 46.94
N ARG A 368 45.12 -14.72 47.99
CA ARG A 368 46.30 -15.60 48.12
C ARG A 368 46.37 -16.70 47.06
N SER A 369 45.27 -16.97 46.37
CA SER A 369 45.18 -17.89 45.24
C SER A 369 45.32 -17.18 43.90
N ASN A 370 45.71 -15.90 43.91
CA ASN A 370 45.89 -15.05 42.74
C ASN A 370 44.59 -14.82 41.94
N GLN A 371 43.42 -14.93 42.58
CA GLN A 371 42.13 -14.55 41.99
C GLN A 371 41.82 -13.09 42.28
N GLU A 372 41.27 -12.39 41.28
CA GLU A 372 40.89 -10.98 41.40
C GLU A 372 39.79 -10.78 42.44
N ARG A 373 40.00 -9.86 43.39
CA ARG A 373 39.04 -9.52 44.46
C ARG A 373 39.10 -8.05 44.82
N PRO A 374 38.00 -7.46 45.31
CA PRO A 374 38.03 -6.12 45.89
C PRO A 374 38.84 -6.11 47.17
N VAL A 375 39.72 -5.12 47.32
CA VAL A 375 40.52 -4.86 48.51
C VAL A 375 39.98 -3.61 49.19
N CYS A 376 39.58 -3.75 50.45
CA CYS A 376 39.02 -2.66 51.25
C CYS A 376 40.07 -2.10 52.20
N THR A 377 40.31 -0.79 52.14
CA THR A 377 41.22 -0.09 53.05
C THR A 377 40.56 1.15 53.65
N CYS A 378 40.99 1.54 54.85
CA CYS A 378 40.57 2.82 55.41
C CYS A 378 41.44 3.94 54.81
N PRO A 379 40.84 5.04 54.32
CA PRO A 379 41.58 6.18 53.83
C PRO A 379 42.40 6.84 54.96
N PRO A 380 43.42 7.64 54.64
CA PRO A 380 44.22 8.35 55.64
C PRO A 380 43.36 9.14 56.64
N GLY A 381 43.68 9.03 57.92
CA GLY A 381 42.89 9.63 59.01
C GLY A 381 41.67 8.82 59.44
N TYR A 382 41.48 7.60 58.93
CA TYR A 382 40.44 6.68 59.38
C TYR A 382 41.06 5.36 59.86
N THR A 383 40.44 4.75 60.88
CA THR A 383 40.82 3.46 61.47
C THR A 383 39.60 2.53 61.56
N GLY A 384 39.81 1.26 61.90
CA GLY A 384 38.74 0.27 62.02
C GLY A 384 38.82 -0.84 60.99
N ASN A 385 37.70 -1.56 60.79
CA ASN A 385 37.64 -2.67 59.84
C ASN A 385 37.00 -2.18 58.53
N ALA A 386 37.81 -2.09 57.48
CA ALA A 386 37.39 -1.60 56.17
C ALA A 386 36.27 -2.41 55.49
N LEU A 387 35.99 -3.65 55.92
CA LEU A 387 34.86 -4.43 55.41
C LEU A 387 33.53 -4.05 56.08
N SER A 388 33.56 -3.56 57.31
CA SER A 388 32.35 -3.17 58.06
C SER A 388 32.15 -1.66 58.09
N SER A 389 33.15 -0.92 58.56
CA SER A 389 33.14 0.55 58.62
C SER A 389 34.51 1.08 59.04
N CYS A 390 34.95 2.13 58.36
CA CYS A 390 36.07 2.97 58.78
C CYS A 390 35.54 4.17 59.58
N VAL A 391 36.11 4.38 60.76
CA VAL A 391 35.81 5.50 61.65
C VAL A 391 36.94 6.51 61.61
N ARG A 392 36.64 7.80 61.71
CA ARG A 392 37.67 8.84 61.74
C ARG A 392 38.57 8.63 62.97
N GLY A 393 39.87 8.59 62.74
CA GLY A 393 40.89 8.53 63.79
C GLY A 393 40.94 9.83 64.60
N GLU A 394 41.63 9.79 65.74
CA GLU A 394 41.72 10.93 66.66
C GLU A 394 42.64 12.04 66.13
N CYS A 395 43.59 11.70 65.26
CA CYS A 395 44.55 12.63 64.67
C CYS A 395 44.90 12.22 63.23
N GLN A 396 45.28 13.19 62.39
CA GLN A 396 45.95 12.95 61.11
C GLN A 396 47.44 13.33 61.13
N SER A 397 47.81 14.25 62.03
CA SER A 397 49.17 14.70 62.25
C SER A 397 49.45 14.91 63.72
N ASP A 398 50.74 14.99 64.09
CA ASP A 398 51.18 15.25 65.46
C ASP A 398 50.60 16.55 66.05
N ALA A 399 50.37 17.55 65.20
CA ALA A 399 49.83 18.85 65.61
C ALA A 399 48.40 18.78 66.19
N GLU A 400 47.66 17.71 65.92
CA GLU A 400 46.32 17.48 66.48
C GLU A 400 46.36 16.81 67.87
N CYS A 401 47.52 16.29 68.27
CA CYS A 401 47.74 15.70 69.57
C CYS A 401 48.32 16.73 70.56
N ALA A 402 48.08 16.52 71.85
CA ALA A 402 48.78 17.29 72.89
C ALA A 402 50.30 17.07 72.79
N ASP A 403 51.12 18.05 73.18
CA ASP A 403 52.60 18.03 73.07
C ASP A 403 53.31 16.77 73.60
N HIS A 404 52.68 16.05 74.54
CA HIS A 404 53.18 14.82 75.17
C HIS A 404 52.69 13.54 74.47
N LYS A 405 52.00 13.65 73.34
CA LYS A 405 51.45 12.54 72.54
C LYS A 405 51.87 12.71 71.10
N ALA A 406 52.00 11.60 70.39
CA ALA A 406 52.30 11.55 68.97
C ALA A 406 51.13 10.92 68.22
N CYS A 407 50.93 11.34 66.98
CA CYS A 407 49.95 10.75 66.09
C CYS A 407 50.53 9.51 65.43
N ILE A 408 50.22 8.33 65.98
CA ILE A 408 50.69 7.05 65.46
C ILE A 408 49.47 6.23 65.07
N ALA A 409 49.43 5.77 63.82
CA ALA A 409 48.28 5.02 63.27
C ALA A 409 46.93 5.74 63.47
N TYR A 410 46.93 7.08 63.34
CA TYR A 410 45.77 7.96 63.52
C TYR A 410 45.16 7.96 64.94
N GLN A 411 45.95 7.59 65.95
CA GLN A 411 45.61 7.69 67.37
C GLN A 411 46.64 8.55 68.11
N CYS A 412 46.19 9.37 69.05
CA CYS A 412 47.09 10.15 69.90
C CYS A 412 47.61 9.29 71.05
N VAL A 413 48.75 8.64 70.80
CA VAL A 413 49.40 7.72 71.76
C VAL A 413 50.63 8.37 72.39
N ASP A 414 51.04 7.86 73.55
CA ASP A 414 52.27 8.31 74.19
C ASP A 414 53.48 7.76 73.42
N PRO A 415 54.35 8.61 72.81
CA PRO A 415 55.51 8.16 72.06
C PRO A 415 56.51 7.40 72.93
N CYS A 416 56.45 7.51 74.27
CA CYS A 416 57.35 6.80 75.18
C CYS A 416 57.08 5.30 75.34
N SER A 417 55.96 4.79 74.82
CA SER A 417 55.59 3.38 74.98
C SER A 417 56.51 2.46 74.17
N GLY A 418 57.56 1.94 74.83
CA GLY A 418 58.46 0.93 74.27
C GLY A 418 59.57 1.44 73.36
N GLN A 419 59.78 2.76 73.27
CA GLN A 419 60.80 3.37 72.40
C GLN A 419 62.18 3.53 73.07
N CYS A 420 62.24 3.54 74.40
CA CYS A 420 63.50 3.69 75.14
C CYS A 420 64.07 2.36 75.62
N GLY A 421 65.41 2.33 75.70
CA GLY A 421 66.17 1.15 76.13
C GLY A 421 65.93 0.78 77.59
N VAL A 422 66.23 -0.47 77.95
CA VAL A 422 66.02 -0.97 79.31
C VAL A 422 66.83 -0.14 80.32
N GLY A 423 66.16 0.42 81.32
CA GLY A 423 66.77 1.27 82.35
C GLY A 423 66.90 2.75 81.98
N ALA A 424 66.47 3.16 80.78
CA ALA A 424 66.38 4.57 80.39
C ALA A 424 65.05 5.19 80.86
N GLN A 425 65.07 6.50 81.14
CA GLN A 425 63.87 7.29 81.37
C GLN A 425 63.39 7.88 80.04
N CYS A 426 62.09 7.82 79.79
CA CYS A 426 61.50 8.46 78.62
C CYS A 426 60.75 9.73 79.01
N GLN A 427 60.94 10.79 78.23
CA GLN A 427 60.11 11.99 78.28
C GLN A 427 59.57 12.31 76.89
N ALA A 428 58.25 12.42 76.76
CA ALA A 428 57.63 12.92 75.53
C ALA A 428 57.89 14.43 75.41
N LYS A 429 58.57 14.88 74.36
CA LYS A 429 58.77 16.29 74.04
C LYS A 429 58.55 16.53 72.56
N ARG A 430 57.68 17.49 72.23
CA ARG A 430 57.36 17.86 70.83
C ARG A 430 56.97 16.63 70.01
N HIS A 431 56.09 15.80 70.56
CA HIS A 431 55.62 14.55 69.94
C HIS A 431 56.69 13.45 69.76
N LEU A 432 57.92 13.63 70.27
CA LEU A 432 59.00 12.65 70.19
C LEU A 432 59.32 12.02 71.55
N ALA A 433 59.73 10.75 71.52
CA ALA A 433 60.28 10.06 72.69
C ALA A 433 61.74 10.52 72.90
N VAL A 434 61.99 11.24 74.00
CA VAL A 434 63.35 11.62 74.40
C VAL A 434 63.81 10.68 75.50
N CYS A 435 64.72 9.77 75.16
CA CYS A 435 65.29 8.80 76.08
C CYS A 435 66.55 9.36 76.74
N THR A 436 66.64 9.30 78.07
CA THR A 436 67.82 9.72 78.84
C THR A 436 68.21 8.66 79.86
N CYS A 437 69.52 8.55 80.14
CA CYS A 437 69.99 7.71 81.23
C CYS A 437 69.82 8.45 82.56
N PRO A 438 69.13 7.87 83.56
CA PRO A 438 69.01 8.47 84.88
C PRO A 438 70.37 8.64 85.57
N ALA A 439 70.46 9.63 86.46
CA ALA A 439 71.71 9.98 87.15
C ALA A 439 72.37 8.76 87.83
N GLY A 440 73.67 8.57 87.59
CA GLY A 440 74.43 7.41 88.08
C GLY A 440 74.42 6.19 87.14
N THR A 441 73.76 6.29 85.99
CA THR A 441 73.81 5.28 84.91
C THR A 441 74.47 5.85 83.65
N GLN A 442 75.13 4.99 82.86
CA GLN A 442 75.76 5.34 81.59
C GLN A 442 75.44 4.26 80.53
N GLY A 443 75.40 4.65 79.27
CA GLY A 443 75.03 3.79 78.14
C GLY A 443 74.32 4.60 77.04
N ASP A 444 73.74 3.89 76.08
CA ASP A 444 72.86 4.48 75.07
C ASP A 444 71.41 4.38 75.57
N ALA A 445 70.74 5.51 75.74
CA ALA A 445 69.38 5.57 76.27
C ALA A 445 68.31 4.94 75.35
N LEU A 446 68.60 4.72 74.06
CA LEU A 446 67.73 3.98 73.15
C LEU A 446 67.92 2.46 73.27
N VAL A 447 69.04 2.00 73.84
CA VAL A 447 69.39 0.57 73.91
C VAL A 447 69.36 0.05 75.35
N SER A 448 70.19 0.58 76.25
CA SER A 448 70.13 0.30 77.69
C SER A 448 71.00 1.26 78.51
N CYS A 449 70.55 1.63 79.70
CA CYS A 449 71.33 2.38 80.68
C CYS A 449 71.72 1.47 81.86
N ARG A 450 72.99 1.49 82.28
CA ARG A 450 73.52 0.61 83.35
C ARG A 450 74.22 1.41 84.44
N THR A 451 74.11 0.97 85.70
CA THR A 451 74.73 1.64 86.87
C THR A 451 76.26 1.59 86.79
N ALA A 452 76.90 2.75 86.95
CA ALA A 452 78.36 2.86 86.98
C ALA A 452 78.94 2.32 88.31
N ARG A 453 78.93 0.99 88.51
CA ARG A 453 79.81 0.34 89.49
C ARG A 453 81.07 -0.09 88.78
N ASN A 454 82.18 0.59 89.12
CA ASN A 454 83.57 0.20 88.91
C ASN A 454 83.84 -0.66 87.65
N TYR A 455 84.07 0.00 86.52
CA TYR A 455 85.01 -0.48 85.51
C TYR A 455 85.89 0.71 85.07
N PRO A 456 87.17 0.47 84.75
CA PRO A 456 88.19 1.49 84.61
C PRO A 456 87.84 2.44 83.47
N VAL A 457 88.18 3.71 83.65
CA VAL A 457 88.23 4.72 82.59
C VAL A 457 88.99 4.08 81.42
N ALA A 458 88.31 3.91 80.28
CA ALA A 458 88.95 3.49 79.05
C ALA A 458 90.13 4.44 78.78
N PRO A 459 91.30 3.94 78.33
CA PRO A 459 92.43 4.81 78.09
C PRO A 459 92.03 5.85 77.04
N GLN A 460 92.04 7.11 77.42
CA GLN A 460 91.88 8.19 76.46
C GLN A 460 93.08 8.19 75.52
N CYS A 461 92.84 8.33 74.22
CA CYS A 461 93.91 8.41 73.21
C CYS A 461 94.87 9.55 73.60
N PRO A 462 96.13 9.27 74.00
CA PRO A 462 97.10 10.32 74.24
C PRO A 462 97.44 10.96 72.89
N ASP A 463 97.29 12.28 72.79
CA ASP A 463 97.44 13.06 71.56
C ASP A 463 96.57 12.56 70.39
N ASN A 464 95.24 12.59 70.58
CA ASN A 464 94.23 12.13 69.62
C ASN A 464 94.54 12.59 68.16
N PRO A 465 95.01 11.68 67.28
CA PRO A 465 95.35 12.03 65.91
C PRO A 465 94.13 12.02 64.98
N CYS A 466 92.93 11.80 65.52
CA CYS A 466 91.69 11.76 64.77
C CYS A 466 91.17 13.16 64.48
N GLY A 467 90.48 13.28 63.35
CA GLY A 467 89.90 14.51 62.86
C GLY A 467 88.76 15.06 63.71
N ILE A 468 88.31 16.27 63.38
CA ILE A 468 87.16 16.91 64.05
C ILE A 468 85.92 16.00 63.91
N GLU A 469 85.20 15.79 65.03
CA GLU A 469 84.03 14.88 65.16
C GLU A 469 84.28 13.38 64.84
N ALA A 470 85.54 12.93 64.73
CA ALA A 470 85.88 11.52 64.61
C ALA A 470 86.04 10.83 65.98
N SER A 471 85.64 9.56 66.07
CA SER A 471 85.85 8.73 67.28
C SER A 471 87.21 8.04 67.26
N CYS A 472 87.96 8.16 68.36
CA CYS A 472 89.24 7.46 68.57
C CYS A 472 89.07 6.22 69.44
N ARG A 473 89.59 5.08 68.99
CA ARG A 473 89.68 3.83 69.76
C ARG A 473 91.08 3.23 69.63
N LEU A 474 91.65 2.69 70.71
CA LEU A 474 92.93 1.98 70.63
C LEU A 474 92.70 0.55 70.12
N ASN A 475 93.53 0.07 69.19
CA ASN A 475 93.54 -1.35 68.86
C ASN A 475 94.28 -2.17 69.94
N SER A 476 94.28 -3.49 69.80
CA SER A 476 94.93 -4.42 70.75
C SER A 476 96.46 -4.23 70.90
N ALA A 477 97.10 -3.45 70.02
CA ALA A 477 98.51 -3.07 70.11
C ALA A 477 98.72 -1.67 70.74
N GLY A 478 97.65 -1.01 71.21
CA GLY A 478 97.72 0.32 71.82
C GLY A 478 97.82 1.49 70.83
N ILE A 479 97.54 1.27 69.53
CA ILE A 479 97.61 2.28 68.47
C ILE A 479 96.23 2.93 68.26
N PRO A 480 96.13 4.27 68.19
CA PRO A 480 94.86 4.96 67.94
C PRO A 480 94.33 4.68 66.54
N VAL A 481 93.08 4.23 66.48
CA VAL A 481 92.31 3.97 65.26
C VAL A 481 91.13 4.94 65.24
N CYS A 482 91.01 5.70 64.16
CA CYS A 482 89.97 6.70 63.98
C CYS A 482 88.83 6.15 63.12
N SER A 483 87.58 6.42 63.53
CA SER A 483 86.38 6.09 62.74
C SER A 483 85.32 7.17 62.90
N CYS A 484 84.59 7.49 61.84
CA CYS A 484 83.44 8.39 61.95
C CYS A 484 82.30 7.71 62.72
N PRO A 485 81.62 8.43 63.64
CA PRO A 485 80.41 7.95 64.29
C PRO A 485 79.31 7.58 63.28
N PHE A 486 78.34 6.76 63.71
CA PHE A 486 77.22 6.37 62.87
C PHE A 486 76.45 7.61 62.37
N GLY A 487 76.26 7.70 61.05
CA GLY A 487 75.63 8.86 60.40
C GLY A 487 76.58 10.02 60.08
N TYR A 488 77.88 9.93 60.36
CA TYR A 488 78.89 10.93 59.93
C TYR A 488 79.75 10.34 58.80
N LEU A 489 80.09 11.18 57.81
CA LEU A 489 80.86 10.78 56.63
C LEU A 489 82.08 11.70 56.48
N GLY A 490 83.22 11.14 56.04
CA GLY A 490 84.46 11.91 55.91
C GLY A 490 85.72 11.07 56.12
N ASP A 491 86.87 11.73 56.22
CA ASP A 491 88.13 11.09 56.58
C ASP A 491 88.30 11.14 58.11
N PRO A 492 88.27 9.99 58.81
CA PRO A 492 88.35 9.95 60.27
C PRO A 492 89.64 10.55 60.85
N PHE A 493 90.68 10.76 60.05
CA PHE A 493 91.94 11.38 60.48
C PHE A 493 92.00 12.90 60.23
N LYS A 494 91.01 13.48 59.54
CA LYS A 494 90.95 14.92 59.26
C LYS A 494 89.70 15.58 59.78
N GLU A 495 88.54 15.08 59.38
CA GLU A 495 87.22 15.61 59.77
C GLU A 495 86.12 14.64 59.34
N CYS A 496 85.21 14.35 60.27
CA CYS A 496 83.95 13.67 60.03
C CYS A 496 82.84 14.71 60.05
N VAL A 497 82.07 14.85 58.98
CA VAL A 497 80.99 15.84 58.92
C VAL A 497 79.65 15.12 58.98
N ARG A 498 78.70 15.68 59.74
CA ARG A 498 77.31 15.22 59.67
C ARG A 498 76.75 15.60 58.29
N PRO A 499 76.42 14.62 57.43
CA PRO A 499 75.80 14.90 56.15
C PRO A 499 74.39 15.43 56.38
N GLU A 500 73.91 16.28 55.47
CA GLU A 500 72.53 16.79 55.47
C GLU A 500 71.52 15.64 55.25
N CYS A 501 71.95 14.52 54.67
CA CYS A 501 71.16 13.33 54.43
C CYS A 501 72.03 12.07 54.42
N VAL A 502 71.47 10.91 54.75
CA VAL A 502 72.11 9.60 54.58
C VAL A 502 71.34 8.69 53.62
N SER A 503 70.07 9.01 53.37
CA SER A 503 69.19 8.38 52.41
C SER A 503 68.28 9.43 51.75
N ASP A 504 67.63 9.08 50.64
CA ASP A 504 66.74 10.00 49.92
C ASP A 504 65.54 10.44 50.77
N GLY A 505 65.11 9.61 51.73
CA GLY A 505 64.00 9.93 52.65
C GLY A 505 64.33 11.00 53.69
N ASP A 506 65.60 11.39 53.83
CA ASP A 506 66.02 12.48 54.71
C ASP A 506 65.92 13.86 54.04
N CYS A 507 65.66 13.89 52.72
CA CYS A 507 65.55 15.10 51.93
C CYS A 507 64.07 15.50 51.70
N THR A 508 63.83 16.77 51.37
CA THR A 508 62.49 17.25 50.99
C THR A 508 61.98 16.57 49.72
N GLU A 509 60.66 16.60 49.46
CA GLU A 509 59.95 15.86 48.38
C GLU A 509 60.56 16.01 46.96
N PHE A 510 61.47 16.97 46.74
CA PHE A 510 62.10 17.27 45.45
C PHE A 510 63.64 17.17 45.45
N GLN A 511 64.25 16.42 46.38
CA GLN A 511 65.71 16.31 46.49
C GLN A 511 66.14 14.86 46.73
N GLY A 512 67.35 14.51 46.25
CA GLY A 512 67.98 13.20 46.47
C GLY A 512 69.29 13.34 47.22
N CYS A 513 69.66 12.33 48.00
CA CYS A 513 70.86 12.34 48.80
C CYS A 513 72.09 11.92 47.99
N ARG A 514 73.00 12.86 47.69
CA ARG A 514 74.26 12.55 47.00
C ARG A 514 75.46 13.04 47.79
N LYS A 515 76.37 12.11 48.11
CA LYS A 515 77.61 12.37 48.85
C LYS A 515 77.37 13.17 50.14
N GLY A 516 76.26 12.89 50.83
CA GLY A 516 75.91 13.50 52.10
C GLY A 516 75.30 14.92 52.03
N LYS A 517 74.83 15.36 50.85
CA LYS A 517 74.04 16.59 50.69
C LYS A 517 72.74 16.32 49.96
N CYS A 518 71.67 17.02 50.37
CA CYS A 518 70.42 17.02 49.62
C CYS A 518 70.62 17.89 48.39
N VAL A 519 70.70 17.26 47.23
CA VAL A 519 70.84 17.94 45.95
C VAL A 519 69.61 17.71 45.12
N ASP A 520 69.21 18.73 44.35
CA ASP A 520 68.22 18.53 43.32
C ASP A 520 68.85 17.66 42.20
N PRO A 521 68.36 16.43 41.98
CA PRO A 521 68.90 15.55 40.95
C PRO A 521 68.64 16.06 39.52
N CYS A 522 67.78 17.08 39.34
CA CYS A 522 67.42 17.69 38.06
C CYS A 522 68.28 18.93 37.72
N ILE A 523 69.51 19.02 38.25
CA ILE A 523 70.46 20.15 38.04
C ILE A 523 70.83 20.42 36.57
N TYR A 524 70.76 19.42 35.69
CA TYR A 524 70.94 19.60 34.25
C TYR A 524 69.57 19.59 33.58
N SER A 525 69.07 20.78 33.25
CA SER A 525 67.70 21.06 32.82
C SER A 525 67.13 20.07 31.80
N CYS A 526 65.91 19.57 32.05
CA CYS A 526 65.05 19.10 30.97
C CYS A 526 64.75 20.29 30.03
N GLY A 527 64.72 20.07 28.72
CA GLY A 527 64.44 21.13 27.73
C GLY A 527 63.08 21.83 27.96
N THR A 528 62.86 22.97 27.29
CA THR A 528 61.61 23.73 27.39
C THR A 528 60.37 22.83 27.17
N ASN A 529 59.41 22.89 28.10
CA ASN A 529 58.16 22.10 28.18
C ASN A 529 58.27 20.64 28.67
N ALA A 530 59.34 20.27 29.37
CA ALA A 530 59.45 18.96 30.03
C ALA A 530 59.52 19.05 31.57
N ALA A 531 58.89 18.09 32.26
CA ALA A 531 58.89 17.90 33.71
C ALA A 531 59.74 16.68 34.09
N CYS A 532 60.62 16.84 35.08
CA CYS A 532 61.50 15.80 35.62
C CYS A 532 60.70 14.89 36.58
N SER A 533 60.73 13.57 36.39
CA SER A 533 60.07 12.59 37.29
C SER A 533 61.09 11.96 38.24
N PHE A 534 60.81 12.00 39.56
CA PHE A 534 61.72 11.55 40.62
C PHE A 534 61.92 10.03 40.68
N ASP A 535 60.90 9.24 40.37
CA ASP A 535 60.96 7.77 40.48
C ASP A 535 61.86 7.09 39.43
N SER A 536 62.21 7.79 38.34
CA SER A 536 62.90 7.18 37.19
C SER A 536 64.02 8.03 36.55
N ILE A 537 64.32 9.22 37.09
CA ILE A 537 65.30 10.17 36.51
C ILE A 537 65.04 10.39 35.00
N SER A 538 63.79 10.69 34.65
CA SER A 538 63.34 10.82 33.26
C SER A 538 62.59 12.12 33.03
N CYS A 539 62.84 12.79 31.91
CA CYS A 539 62.08 13.97 31.48
C CYS A 539 60.81 13.55 30.72
N SER A 540 59.66 14.12 31.07
CA SER A 540 58.36 13.90 30.40
C SER A 540 57.83 15.21 29.81
N GLN A 541 57.34 15.24 28.58
CA GLN A 541 56.77 16.46 27.99
C GLN A 541 55.35 16.73 28.51
N ARG A 542 55.05 17.98 28.89
CA ARG A 542 53.67 18.44 29.11
C ARG A 542 53.10 18.99 27.81
N PHE A 543 52.06 18.36 27.29
CA PHE A 543 51.19 18.99 26.29
C PHE A 543 50.00 19.64 27.02
N THR A 544 49.92 20.97 26.98
CA THR A 544 48.70 21.70 27.32
C THR A 544 47.88 21.91 26.04
N LEU A 545 46.75 21.21 25.92
CA LEU A 545 45.67 21.61 25.02
C LEU A 545 44.79 22.65 25.75
N PRO A 546 44.19 23.62 25.03
CA PRO A 546 43.35 24.62 25.64
C PRO A 546 41.98 24.02 26.00
N ASN A 547 41.62 24.17 27.27
CA ASN A 547 40.32 23.93 27.92
C ASN A 547 40.09 22.54 28.56
N ASP A 548 40.15 22.57 29.90
CA ASP A 548 39.42 21.83 30.94
C ASP A 548 39.39 20.29 31.03
N SER A 549 39.93 19.84 32.17
CA SER A 549 39.70 18.59 32.94
C SER A 549 40.53 17.34 32.61
N PRO A 550 40.97 16.58 33.64
CA PRO A 550 42.14 15.70 33.57
C PRO A 550 41.76 14.29 33.12
N LEU A 551 42.60 13.65 32.30
CA LEU A 551 43.06 12.26 32.48
C LEU A 551 43.96 11.81 31.33
N VAL A 552 44.85 10.88 31.70
CA VAL A 552 45.76 10.04 30.90
C VAL A 552 47.14 10.65 30.61
N THR A 553 48.02 10.57 31.60
CA THR A 553 49.48 10.47 31.38
C THR A 553 49.79 9.09 30.81
N SER A 554 50.08 9.01 29.51
CA SER A 554 50.75 7.84 28.94
C SER A 554 52.26 8.00 29.15
N TYR A 555 52.86 7.04 29.87
CA TYR A 555 54.30 6.99 30.09
C TYR A 555 54.96 6.33 28.88
N THR A 556 55.60 7.12 28.01
CA THR A 556 56.58 6.57 27.06
C THR A 556 57.95 6.79 27.66
N THR A 557 58.58 5.73 28.16
CA THR A 557 59.97 5.76 28.63
C THR A 557 60.88 6.07 27.44
N MET A 558 61.54 7.23 27.45
CA MET A 558 62.64 7.54 26.53
C MET A 558 63.93 7.77 27.32
N THR A 559 64.97 7.04 26.88
CA THR A 559 66.42 7.09 27.11
C THR A 559 67.02 7.91 28.27
N PRO A 560 68.05 7.38 28.96
CA PRO A 560 68.71 8.07 30.07
C PRO A 560 69.46 9.33 29.62
N CYS A 561 69.46 10.36 30.47
CA CYS A 561 70.19 11.61 30.26
C CYS A 561 71.70 11.34 30.08
N VAL A 562 72.27 11.80 28.97
CA VAL A 562 73.72 11.76 28.70
C VAL A 562 74.33 13.10 29.13
N PRO A 563 75.46 13.11 29.88
CA PRO A 563 76.13 14.35 30.26
C PRO A 563 76.71 15.05 29.02
N ARG A 564 76.70 16.38 29.01
CA ARG A 564 77.48 17.18 28.05
C ARG A 564 78.92 17.32 28.50
#